data_AF-A0A674K8L2-F1
#
_entry.id   AF-A0A674K8L2-F1
#
_cell.length_a   1.000
_cell.length_b   1.000
_cell.length_c   1.000
_cell.angle_alpha   90.00
_cell.angle_beta   90.00
_cell.angle_gamma   90.00
#
_symmetry.space_group_name_H-M   'P 1'
#
loop_
_entity.id
_entity.type
_entity.pdbx_description
1 polymer ?
#
loop_
_entity_poly.entity_id
_entity_poly.type
_entity_poly.pdbx_seq_one_letter_code
_entity_poly.pdbx_strand_id
1 'polypeptide(L)'
;AKEEVTMPYTYRDSRPRSPPLPQSARATHSSGQTYEELKRQCQQKGTLFEDCDFPANISSLFYSEKPPIPFVWKRPGVSMTLLRDPQFIVGGATRTDICQGDLGDCWLLAAIASLTLNEKTLARVVPQDQNFGPGYAGIFHFQFWQHNEWLDIVIDDRLPTFKDRLVFLHSAEHNEFWSALLEKAYAK
;
A
#
# COMPACT_ATOMS: atom_id res chain seq x y z
N ALA A 1 -39.68 17.06 62.92
CA ALA A 1 -39.85 16.63 61.52
C ALA A 1 -38.52 16.81 60.82
N LYS A 2 -37.92 15.72 60.31
CA LYS A 2 -36.71 15.76 59.47
C LYS A 2 -37.18 15.49 58.05
N GLU A 3 -36.96 16.42 57.13
CA GLU A 3 -37.20 16.20 55.70
C GLU A 3 -35.94 15.57 55.08
N GLU A 4 -36.14 14.40 54.46
CA GLU A 4 -35.15 13.65 53.70
C GLU A 4 -35.15 14.17 52.26
N VAL A 5 -34.02 14.76 51.82
CA VAL A 5 -33.86 15.22 50.45
C VAL A 5 -33.29 14.07 49.61
N THR A 6 -34.16 13.43 48.83
CA THR A 6 -33.77 12.38 47.89
C THR A 6 -33.16 13.00 46.63
N MET A 7 -31.83 12.85 46.46
CA MET A 7 -31.12 13.25 45.24
C MET A 7 -31.37 12.22 44.12
N PRO A 8 -31.82 12.62 42.91
CA PRO A 8 -32.00 11.69 41.81
C PRO A 8 -30.63 11.34 41.20
N TYR A 9 -30.16 10.12 41.45
CA TYR A 9 -29.01 9.56 40.74
C TYR A 9 -29.38 9.40 39.27
N THR A 10 -28.90 10.31 38.42
CA THR A 10 -28.95 10.12 36.97
C THR A 10 -27.93 9.04 36.60
N TYR A 11 -28.43 7.89 36.14
CA TYR A 11 -27.63 6.81 35.60
C TYR A 11 -26.89 7.31 34.34
N ARG A 12 -25.62 7.66 34.48
CA ARG A 12 -24.72 7.85 33.33
C ARG A 12 -24.36 6.46 32.83
N ASP A 13 -24.85 6.13 31.64
CA ASP A 13 -24.46 4.94 30.89
C ASP A 13 -22.93 4.93 30.74
N SER A 14 -22.29 4.04 31.51
CA SER A 14 -20.84 3.88 31.59
C SER A 14 -20.31 2.88 30.56
N ARG A 15 -21.09 2.57 29.52
CA ARG A 15 -20.60 1.80 28.37
C ARG A 15 -19.49 2.60 27.67
N PRO A 16 -18.29 2.02 27.47
CA PRO A 16 -17.32 2.58 26.57
C PRO A 16 -18.01 2.80 25.24
N ARG A 17 -18.01 4.05 24.73
CA ARG A 17 -18.34 4.27 23.32
C ARG A 17 -17.40 3.37 22.54
N SER A 18 -17.97 2.41 21.81
CA SER A 18 -17.23 1.63 20.84
C SER A 18 -16.42 2.63 20.00
N PRO A 19 -15.12 2.39 19.79
CA PRO A 19 -14.31 3.24 18.93
C PRO A 19 -15.08 3.41 17.61
N PRO A 20 -15.14 4.63 17.03
CA PRO A 20 -15.69 4.76 15.69
C PRO A 20 -15.02 3.71 14.82
N LEU A 21 -15.83 2.91 14.12
CA LEU A 21 -15.33 2.02 13.08
C LEU A 21 -14.37 2.84 12.23
N PRO A 22 -13.17 2.33 11.90
CA PRO A 22 -12.22 3.11 11.15
C PRO A 22 -12.92 3.55 9.87
N GLN A 23 -13.02 4.87 9.65
CA GLN A 23 -13.70 5.45 8.49
C GLN A 23 -13.23 4.71 7.24
N SER A 24 -14.16 4.22 6.40
CA SER A 24 -13.82 3.55 5.15
C SER A 24 -12.90 4.47 4.33
N ALA A 25 -11.78 3.94 3.85
CA ALA A 25 -10.86 4.72 3.02
C ALA A 25 -11.54 5.12 1.71
N ARG A 26 -11.38 6.39 1.31
CA ARG A 26 -11.97 6.93 0.08
C ARG A 26 -11.16 6.45 -1.12
N ALA A 27 -11.82 5.86 -2.12
CA ALA A 27 -11.20 5.53 -3.39
C ALA A 27 -10.71 6.80 -4.11
N THR A 28 -9.49 6.76 -4.66
CA THR A 28 -8.86 7.92 -5.33
C THR A 28 -8.69 7.76 -6.83
N HIS A 29 -8.92 6.56 -7.37
CA HIS A 29 -8.73 6.29 -8.79
C HIS A 29 -9.68 7.15 -9.65
N SER A 30 -9.19 7.67 -10.77
CA SER A 30 -9.92 8.63 -11.62
C SER A 30 -11.23 8.10 -12.21
N SER A 31 -11.35 6.77 -12.36
CA SER A 31 -12.60 6.12 -12.79
C SER A 31 -13.70 6.10 -11.71
N GLY A 32 -13.37 6.48 -10.47
CA GLY A 32 -14.27 6.45 -9.31
C GLY A 32 -14.54 5.04 -8.75
N GLN A 33 -13.88 4.02 -9.29
CA GLN A 33 -14.07 2.61 -8.90
C GLN A 33 -13.15 2.22 -7.75
N THR A 34 -13.57 1.23 -6.95
CA THR A 34 -12.74 0.69 -5.86
C THR A 34 -11.70 -0.33 -6.37
N TYR A 35 -10.73 -0.65 -5.51
CA TYR A 35 -9.77 -1.74 -5.74
C TYR A 35 -10.45 -3.04 -6.20
N GLU A 36 -11.50 -3.47 -5.50
CA GLU A 36 -12.20 -4.73 -5.74
C GLU A 36 -12.94 -4.72 -7.08
N GLU A 37 -13.51 -3.59 -7.47
CA GLU A 37 -14.19 -3.42 -8.75
C GLU A 37 -13.21 -3.50 -9.92
N LEU A 38 -12.08 -2.79 -9.81
CA LEU A 38 -11.00 -2.80 -10.81
C LEU A 38 -10.37 -4.20 -10.93
N LYS A 39 -10.07 -4.84 -9.79
CA LYS A 39 -9.54 -6.21 -9.74
C LYS A 39 -10.49 -7.20 -10.40
N ARG A 40 -11.78 -7.15 -10.06
CA ARG A 40 -12.80 -8.02 -10.65
C ARG A 40 -12.92 -7.84 -12.16
N GLN A 41 -12.85 -6.60 -12.66
CA GLN A 41 -12.89 -6.35 -14.10
C GLN A 41 -11.68 -6.93 -14.83
N CYS A 42 -10.48 -6.80 -14.25
CA CYS A 42 -9.27 -7.39 -14.81
C CYS A 42 -9.35 -8.91 -14.85
N GLN A 43 -9.82 -9.54 -13.76
CA GLN A 43 -10.04 -10.99 -13.69
C GLN A 43 -11.06 -11.48 -14.72
N GLN A 44 -12.19 -10.77 -14.89
CA GLN A 44 -13.22 -11.13 -15.87
C GLN A 44 -12.72 -11.02 -17.31
N LYS A 45 -11.85 -10.05 -17.60
CA LYS A 45 -11.25 -9.85 -18.93
C LYS A 45 -10.03 -10.75 -19.17
N GLY A 46 -9.48 -11.38 -18.13
CA GLY A 46 -8.21 -12.11 -18.21
C GLY A 46 -7.01 -11.21 -18.51
N THR A 47 -7.07 -9.94 -18.10
CA THR A 47 -6.02 -8.95 -18.32
C THR A 47 -5.38 -8.52 -17.00
N LEU A 48 -4.15 -8.03 -17.04
CA LEU A 48 -3.52 -7.40 -15.87
C LEU A 48 -3.86 -5.91 -15.82
N PHE A 49 -4.06 -5.39 -14.62
CA PHE A 49 -4.38 -3.99 -14.41
C PHE A 49 -3.23 -3.09 -14.87
N GLU A 50 -3.58 -2.02 -15.59
CA GLU A 50 -2.67 -0.95 -15.96
C GLU A 50 -3.24 0.36 -15.43
N ASP A 51 -2.48 1.01 -14.55
CA ASP A 51 -2.90 2.24 -13.92
C ASP A 51 -2.81 3.42 -14.90
N CYS A 52 -3.95 4.04 -15.21
CA CYS A 52 -3.99 5.22 -16.08
C CYS A 52 -3.57 6.50 -15.36
N ASP A 53 -3.70 6.55 -14.03
CA ASP A 53 -3.38 7.72 -13.22
C ASP A 53 -1.88 7.76 -12.88
N PHE A 54 -1.21 6.61 -12.96
CA PHE A 54 0.23 6.48 -12.72
C PHE A 54 0.88 5.54 -13.76
N PRO A 55 1.04 6.02 -15.01
CA PRO A 55 1.47 5.17 -16.11
C PRO A 55 2.93 4.73 -15.97
N ALA A 56 3.24 3.50 -16.40
CA ALA A 56 4.59 2.92 -16.37
C ALA A 56 5.54 3.54 -17.42
N ASN A 57 5.81 4.83 -17.31
CA ASN A 57 6.69 5.59 -18.18
C ASN A 57 7.49 6.64 -17.38
N ILE A 58 8.25 7.49 -18.07
CA ILE A 58 9.17 8.45 -17.45
C ILE A 58 8.45 9.54 -16.64
N SER A 59 7.21 9.92 -16.99
CA SER A 59 6.47 10.95 -16.26
C SER A 59 6.16 10.57 -14.81
N SER A 60 6.10 9.26 -14.52
CA SER A 60 5.92 8.72 -13.17
C SER A 60 7.22 8.58 -12.38
N LEU A 61 8.38 8.84 -13.00
CA LEU A 61 9.70 8.74 -12.35
C LEU A 61 10.33 10.11 -12.09
N PHE A 62 10.28 11.01 -13.08
CA PHE A 62 11.02 12.26 -13.04
C PHE A 62 10.19 13.41 -13.56
N TYR A 63 10.23 14.53 -12.85
CA TYR A 63 9.58 15.78 -13.26
C TYR A 63 10.46 16.65 -14.19
N SER A 64 11.79 16.55 -14.08
CA SER A 64 12.72 17.48 -14.76
C SER A 64 13.90 16.79 -15.43
N GLU A 65 14.81 16.21 -14.65
CA GLU A 65 16.04 15.60 -15.18
C GLU A 65 15.85 14.10 -15.45
N LYS A 66 16.20 13.67 -16.66
CA LYS A 66 16.25 12.26 -17.03
C LYS A 66 17.66 11.74 -16.79
N PRO A 67 17.89 10.84 -15.81
CA PRO A 67 19.15 10.13 -15.74
C PRO A 67 19.37 9.37 -17.05
N PRO A 68 20.62 9.22 -17.54
CA PRO A 68 20.93 8.43 -18.73
C PRO A 68 20.83 6.91 -18.46
N ILE A 69 19.89 6.50 -17.60
CA ILE A 69 19.65 5.12 -17.19
C ILE A 69 18.40 4.63 -17.93
N PRO A 70 18.49 3.56 -18.74
CA PRO A 70 17.36 2.98 -19.44
C PRO A 70 16.49 2.15 -18.48
N PHE A 71 15.67 2.82 -17.68
CA PHE A 71 14.71 2.15 -16.80
C PHE A 71 13.70 1.35 -17.61
N VAL A 72 13.45 0.11 -17.16
CA VAL A 72 12.44 -0.78 -17.72
C VAL A 72 11.44 -1.12 -16.63
N TRP A 73 10.16 -0.88 -16.89
CA TRP A 73 9.09 -1.25 -15.98
C TRP A 73 8.75 -2.73 -16.13
N LYS A 74 8.78 -3.48 -15.02
CA LYS A 74 8.56 -4.93 -15.02
C LYS A 74 7.61 -5.35 -13.91
N ARG A 75 6.79 -6.37 -14.16
CA ARG A 75 5.97 -7.01 -13.13
C ARG A 75 6.75 -8.15 -12.48
N PRO A 76 6.76 -8.26 -11.14
CA PRO A 76 7.41 -9.35 -10.43
C PRO A 76 7.03 -10.75 -10.94
N GLY A 77 5.73 -11.02 -11.09
CA GLY A 77 5.22 -12.35 -11.48
C GLY A 77 5.22 -12.70 -12.96
N VAL A 78 5.64 -11.78 -13.84
CA VAL A 78 5.57 -12.00 -15.29
C VAL A 78 6.92 -11.78 -15.97
N SER A 79 7.61 -10.70 -15.63
CA SER A 79 8.71 -10.17 -16.45
C SER A 79 10.09 -10.30 -15.80
N MET A 80 10.15 -10.68 -14.52
CA MET A 80 11.40 -10.90 -13.78
C MET A 80 11.73 -12.39 -13.76
N THR A 81 12.27 -12.91 -14.86
CA THR A 81 12.54 -14.35 -15.08
C THR A 81 13.48 -15.01 -14.06
N LEU A 82 14.28 -14.22 -13.34
CA LEU A 82 15.20 -14.71 -12.30
C LEU A 82 14.50 -14.89 -10.93
N LEU A 83 13.33 -14.30 -10.74
CA LEU A 83 12.58 -14.36 -9.49
C LEU A 83 11.63 -15.55 -9.54
N ARG A 84 11.89 -16.54 -8.69
CA ARG A 84 10.99 -17.67 -8.49
C ARG A 84 10.01 -17.28 -7.39
N ASP A 85 8.72 -17.44 -7.68
CA ASP A 85 7.63 -17.30 -6.70
C ASP A 85 7.60 -15.93 -5.99
N PRO A 86 7.17 -14.86 -6.69
CA PRO A 86 7.02 -13.56 -6.04
C PRO A 86 5.93 -13.62 -4.98
N GLN A 87 6.21 -13.02 -3.83
CA GLN A 87 5.37 -12.98 -2.66
C GLN A 87 5.11 -11.53 -2.28
N PHE A 88 3.92 -11.25 -1.76
CA PHE A 88 3.63 -9.92 -1.28
C PHE A 88 4.39 -9.65 0.01
N ILE A 89 4.24 -10.53 1.00
CA ILE A 89 4.92 -10.50 2.30
C ILE A 89 5.52 -11.89 2.57
N VAL A 90 6.76 -11.96 3.05
CA VAL A 90 7.50 -13.20 3.37
C VAL A 90 7.93 -13.15 4.84
N GLY A 91 7.39 -14.03 5.69
CA GLY A 91 7.78 -14.07 7.11
C GLY A 91 7.26 -12.89 7.95
N GLY A 92 6.34 -12.09 7.41
CA GLY A 92 5.78 -10.89 8.03
C GLY A 92 6.40 -9.61 7.48
N ALA A 93 5.69 -8.49 7.56
CA ALA A 93 6.19 -7.20 7.09
C ALA A 93 7.05 -6.56 8.19
N THR A 94 8.36 -6.62 8.01
CA THR A 94 9.35 -6.23 9.02
C THR A 94 10.32 -5.15 8.52
N ARG A 95 11.13 -4.60 9.43
CA ARG A 95 12.12 -3.57 9.07
C ARG A 95 13.22 -4.06 8.13
N THR A 96 13.47 -5.37 8.02
CA THR A 96 14.50 -5.91 7.12
C THR A 96 14.09 -5.79 5.66
N ASP A 97 12.81 -5.56 5.42
CA ASP A 97 12.22 -5.48 4.09
C ASP A 97 12.39 -4.07 3.50
N ILE A 98 13.06 -3.18 4.24
CA ILE A 98 13.27 -1.77 3.92
C ILE A 98 14.74 -1.52 3.61
N CYS A 99 15.16 -1.87 2.39
CA CYS A 99 16.48 -1.55 1.86
C CYS A 99 16.39 -0.39 0.87
N GLN A 100 17.01 0.74 1.21
CA GLN A 100 16.99 1.94 0.38
C GLN A 100 17.66 1.68 -0.97
N GLY A 101 16.98 2.08 -2.04
CA GLY A 101 17.52 2.09 -3.40
C GLY A 101 18.16 3.43 -3.76
N ASP A 102 18.15 3.76 -5.05
CA ASP A 102 18.84 4.93 -5.60
C ASP A 102 18.03 6.25 -5.48
N LEU A 103 17.06 6.33 -4.55
CA LEU A 103 16.25 7.52 -4.29
C LEU A 103 16.59 8.16 -2.93
N GLY A 104 16.55 9.50 -2.87
CA GLY A 104 16.85 10.30 -1.68
C GLY A 104 15.69 10.40 -0.67
N ASP A 105 14.95 9.33 -0.45
CA ASP A 105 13.70 9.29 0.31
C ASP A 105 13.83 8.57 1.66
N CYS A 106 15.03 8.55 2.24
CA CYS A 106 15.33 7.92 3.53
C CYS A 106 14.35 8.30 4.66
N TRP A 107 13.77 9.50 4.59
CA TRP A 107 12.74 9.98 5.53
C TRP A 107 11.45 9.14 5.47
N LEU A 108 11.04 8.68 4.28
CA LEU A 108 9.91 7.80 4.07
C LEU A 108 10.24 6.39 4.56
N LEU A 109 11.40 5.85 4.19
CA LEU A 109 11.83 4.50 4.56
C LEU A 109 11.96 4.35 6.07
N ALA A 110 12.49 5.37 6.76
CA ALA A 110 12.53 5.38 8.22
C ALA A 110 11.12 5.34 8.85
N ALA A 111 10.15 6.01 8.24
CA ALA A 111 8.75 5.97 8.66
C ALA A 111 8.12 4.59 8.42
N ILE A 112 8.36 3.98 7.24
CA ILE A 112 7.87 2.63 6.93
C ILE A 112 8.50 1.60 7.88
N ALA A 113 9.82 1.65 8.10
CA ALA A 113 10.49 0.77 9.05
C ALA A 113 9.92 0.93 10.47
N SER A 114 9.61 2.15 10.91
CA SER A 114 8.96 2.40 12.19
C SER A 114 7.53 1.87 12.23
N LEU A 115 6.78 1.97 11.13
CA LEU A 115 5.43 1.44 10.99
C LEU A 115 5.39 -0.08 11.17
N THR A 116 6.41 -0.81 10.73
CA THR A 116 6.50 -2.27 10.90
C THR A 116 6.50 -2.73 12.37
N LEU A 117 6.86 -1.84 13.31
CA LEU A 117 6.85 -2.13 14.75
C LEU A 117 5.45 -2.09 15.37
N ASN A 118 4.44 -1.62 14.62
CA ASN A 118 3.04 -1.61 15.06
C ASN A 118 2.16 -2.30 14.01
N GLU A 119 1.94 -3.60 14.21
CA GLU A 119 1.16 -4.45 13.32
C GLU A 119 -0.25 -3.92 13.02
N LYS A 120 -0.92 -3.29 14.00
CA LYS A 120 -2.28 -2.75 13.82
C LYS A 120 -2.30 -1.57 12.85
N THR A 121 -1.34 -0.65 13.00
CA THR A 121 -1.21 0.49 12.09
C THR A 121 -0.71 0.03 10.73
N LEU A 122 0.22 -0.93 10.69
CA LEU A 122 0.73 -1.50 9.45
C LEU A 122 -0.39 -2.18 8.64
N ALA A 123 -1.20 -3.03 9.28
CA ALA A 123 -2.33 -3.70 8.62
C ALA A 123 -3.40 -2.71 8.13
N ARG A 124 -3.43 -1.49 8.68
CA ARG A 124 -4.29 -0.42 8.18
C ARG A 124 -3.73 0.19 6.90
N VAL A 125 -2.42 0.42 6.81
CA VAL A 125 -1.74 1.00 5.64
C VAL A 125 -1.54 -0.03 4.52
N VAL A 126 -1.25 -1.27 4.89
CA VAL A 126 -0.96 -2.42 4.01
C VAL A 126 -2.00 -3.51 4.25
N PRO A 127 -3.14 -3.47 3.52
CA PRO A 127 -4.16 -4.53 3.58
C PRO A 127 -3.56 -5.91 3.28
N GLN A 128 -3.91 -6.90 4.11
CA GLN A 128 -3.29 -8.23 4.13
C GLN A 128 -3.89 -9.22 3.13
N ASP A 129 -4.96 -8.85 2.42
CA ASP A 129 -5.69 -9.67 1.46
C ASP A 129 -5.10 -9.63 0.04
N GLN A 130 -3.85 -9.18 -0.06
CA GLN A 130 -3.12 -9.00 -1.32
C GLN A 130 -2.04 -10.07 -1.47
N ASN A 131 -1.95 -10.66 -2.67
CA ASN A 131 -0.94 -11.67 -2.98
C ASN A 131 -0.76 -11.83 -4.50
N PHE A 132 0.31 -12.52 -4.90
CA PHE A 132 0.59 -12.89 -6.29
C PHE A 132 0.00 -14.26 -6.69
N GLY A 133 -0.74 -14.91 -5.80
CA GLY A 133 -1.34 -16.22 -5.98
C GLY A 133 -2.74 -16.18 -6.63
N PRO A 134 -3.65 -17.11 -6.27
CA PRO A 134 -4.98 -17.18 -6.85
C PRO A 134 -5.75 -15.85 -6.75
N GLY A 135 -6.26 -15.38 -7.89
CA GLY A 135 -6.96 -14.10 -7.98
C GLY A 135 -6.04 -12.89 -8.22
N TYR A 136 -4.74 -13.10 -8.45
CA TYR A 136 -3.84 -12.07 -8.94
C TYR A 136 -4.34 -11.46 -10.26
N ALA A 137 -4.30 -10.14 -10.34
CA ALA A 137 -4.67 -9.36 -11.53
C ALA A 137 -3.73 -8.17 -11.78
N GLY A 138 -2.50 -8.22 -11.23
CA GLY A 138 -1.52 -7.15 -11.40
C GLY A 138 -1.90 -5.82 -10.75
N ILE A 139 -2.70 -5.87 -9.67
CA ILE A 139 -3.30 -4.72 -8.97
C ILE A 139 -3.13 -4.87 -7.46
N PHE A 140 -2.72 -3.78 -6.81
CA PHE A 140 -2.51 -3.66 -5.37
C PHE A 140 -3.07 -2.32 -4.87
N HIS A 141 -3.29 -2.22 -3.56
CA HIS A 141 -3.74 -0.98 -2.93
C HIS A 141 -3.15 -0.78 -1.54
N PHE A 142 -3.07 0.49 -1.14
CA PHE A 142 -2.51 0.94 0.12
C PHE A 142 -3.33 2.10 0.67
N GLN A 143 -3.35 2.26 2.00
CA GLN A 143 -4.12 3.31 2.66
C GLN A 143 -3.19 4.35 3.29
N PHE A 144 -3.34 5.60 2.87
CA PHE A 144 -2.61 6.72 3.45
C PHE A 144 -3.56 7.69 4.14
N TRP A 145 -3.09 8.29 5.22
CA TRP A 145 -3.80 9.36 5.90
C TRP A 145 -3.37 10.70 5.31
N GLN A 146 -4.30 11.43 4.71
CA GLN A 146 -4.05 12.73 4.11
C GLN A 146 -5.21 13.69 4.45
N HIS A 147 -4.90 14.90 4.92
CA HIS A 147 -5.89 15.96 5.18
C HIS A 147 -7.13 15.53 5.99
N ASN A 148 -6.93 14.73 7.04
CA ASN A 148 -7.98 14.19 7.92
C ASN A 148 -8.89 13.11 7.29
N GLU A 149 -8.47 12.50 6.19
CA GLU A 149 -9.16 11.36 5.61
C GLU A 149 -8.20 10.21 5.29
N TRP A 150 -8.72 8.98 5.30
CA TRP A 150 -8.04 7.82 4.75
C TRP A 150 -8.29 7.76 3.25
N LEU A 151 -7.22 7.68 2.46
CA LEU A 151 -7.26 7.51 1.02
C LEU A 151 -6.83 6.09 0.66
N ASP A 152 -7.59 5.44 -0.19
CA ASP A 152 -7.26 4.13 -0.76
C ASP A 152 -6.61 4.34 -2.13
N ILE A 153 -5.30 4.13 -2.20
CA ILE A 153 -4.49 4.33 -3.40
C ILE A 153 -4.30 2.99 -4.09
N VAL A 154 -4.86 2.86 -5.28
CA VAL A 154 -4.70 1.68 -6.14
C VAL A 154 -3.53 1.91 -7.09
N ILE A 155 -2.70 0.88 -7.28
CA ILE A 155 -1.59 0.85 -8.24
C ILE A 155 -1.56 -0.48 -8.99
N ASP A 156 -0.94 -0.48 -10.16
CA ASP A 156 -0.45 -1.73 -10.76
C ASP A 156 0.91 -2.15 -10.18
N ASP A 157 1.34 -3.38 -10.45
CA ASP A 157 2.61 -3.94 -9.93
C ASP A 157 3.80 -3.82 -10.87
N ARG A 158 3.75 -2.94 -11.89
CA ARG A 158 4.92 -2.63 -12.70
C ARG A 158 5.88 -1.80 -11.84
N LEU A 159 7.09 -2.29 -11.60
CA LEU A 159 8.12 -1.58 -10.84
C LEU A 159 9.29 -1.18 -11.75
N PRO A 160 9.94 -0.04 -11.52
CA PRO A 160 11.12 0.39 -12.26
C PRO A 160 12.32 -0.52 -11.99
N THR A 161 12.94 -1.01 -13.07
CA THR A 161 14.12 -1.89 -12.98
C THR A 161 15.27 -1.39 -13.83
N PHE A 162 16.48 -1.76 -13.43
CA PHE A 162 17.69 -1.63 -14.24
C PHE A 162 18.49 -2.93 -14.12
N LYS A 163 18.85 -3.54 -15.25
CA LYS A 163 19.53 -4.85 -15.30
C LYS A 163 18.82 -5.92 -14.45
N ASP A 164 17.49 -6.01 -14.60
CA ASP A 164 16.62 -6.98 -13.90
C ASP A 164 16.59 -6.86 -12.37
N ARG A 165 17.00 -5.71 -11.83
CA ARG A 165 16.93 -5.40 -10.40
C ARG A 165 16.04 -4.19 -10.15
N LEU A 166 15.33 -4.19 -9.02
CA LEU A 166 14.62 -3.01 -8.53
C LEU A 166 15.63 -1.88 -8.30
N VAL A 167 15.23 -0.66 -8.67
CA VAL A 167 16.08 0.53 -8.57
C VAL A 167 15.87 1.24 -7.23
N PHE A 168 14.63 1.24 -6.74
CA PHE A 168 14.22 1.94 -5.53
C PHE A 168 14.10 0.99 -4.34
N LEU A 169 13.20 1.24 -3.40
CA LEU A 169 12.99 0.41 -2.22
C LEU A 169 12.78 -1.06 -2.62
N HIS A 170 13.47 -1.94 -1.91
CA HIS A 170 13.34 -3.39 -2.06
C HIS A 170 13.55 -4.08 -0.70
N SER A 171 13.06 -5.31 -0.60
CA SER A 171 13.34 -6.16 0.57
C SER A 171 14.73 -6.80 0.46
N ALA A 172 15.30 -7.14 1.62
CA ALA A 172 16.45 -8.04 1.68
C ALA A 172 16.11 -9.40 1.03
N GLU A 173 14.84 -9.82 1.11
CA GLU A 173 14.35 -10.99 0.38
C GLU A 173 13.90 -10.63 -1.02
N HIS A 174 14.60 -11.18 -2.01
CA HIS A 174 14.44 -10.80 -3.41
C HIS A 174 13.07 -11.12 -4.01
N ASN A 175 12.33 -12.05 -3.41
CA ASN A 175 10.98 -12.42 -3.85
C ASN A 175 9.87 -11.72 -3.05
N GLU A 176 10.18 -10.74 -2.20
CA GLU A 176 9.20 -9.97 -1.44
C GLU A 176 9.04 -8.55 -1.99
N PHE A 177 7.80 -8.10 -2.18
CA PHE A 177 7.51 -6.86 -2.94
C PHE A 177 6.60 -5.84 -2.24
N TRP A 178 6.05 -6.11 -1.05
CA TRP A 178 5.12 -5.17 -0.39
C TRP A 178 5.72 -3.78 -0.19
N SER A 179 7.00 -3.70 0.21
CA SER A 179 7.67 -2.44 0.51
C SER A 179 7.90 -1.61 -0.76
N ALA A 180 8.37 -2.25 -1.84
CA ALA A 180 8.52 -1.63 -3.15
C ALA A 180 7.19 -1.11 -3.71
N LEU A 181 6.11 -1.89 -3.55
CA LEU A 181 4.77 -1.49 -3.98
C LEU A 181 4.21 -0.35 -3.11
N LEU A 182 4.49 -0.34 -1.81
CA LEU A 182 4.09 0.74 -0.90
C LEU A 182 4.78 2.06 -1.26
N GLU A 183 6.09 2.04 -1.52
CA GLU A 183 6.84 3.22 -1.98
C GLU A 183 6.25 3.75 -3.30
N LYS A 184 5.97 2.86 -4.26
CA LYS A 184 5.31 3.26 -5.52
C LYS A 184 3.95 3.90 -5.27
N ALA A 185 3.13 3.36 -4.38
CA ALA A 185 1.82 3.93 -4.05
C ALA A 185 1.93 5.29 -3.35
N TYR A 186 3.00 5.52 -2.60
CA TYR A 186 3.29 6.83 -2.00
C TYR A 186 3.81 7.85 -3.02
N ALA A 187 4.52 7.39 -4.06
CA ALA A 187 5.00 8.24 -5.15
C ALA A 187 3.89 8.69 -6.12
N LYS A 188 2.77 7.96 -6.18
CA LYS A 188 1.56 8.31 -6.92
C LYS A 188 0.79 9.44 -6.23
#